data_AF-A0A2G2V6L2-F1
#
_entry.id   AF-A0A2G2V6L2-F1
#
_cell.length_a   1.000
_cell.length_b   1.000
_cell.length_c   1.000
_cell.angle_alpha   90.00
_cell.angle_beta   90.00
_cell.angle_gamma   90.00
#
_symmetry.space_group_name_H-M   'P 1'
#
loop_
_entity.id
_entity.type
_entity.pdbx_description
1 polymer ?
#
loop_
_entity_poly.entity_id
_entity_poly.type
_entity_poly.pdbx_seq_one_letter_code
_entity_poly.pdbx_strand_id
1 'polypeptide(L)'
;MPTIGIVNSTRNFPKTRNAWHLVDEVYIPINCGDEFHWVLAIVVLKERRIRVYDSMSRMRCSGLSSEIQKLAKILPTYLDMSGFLDQKVRTDWSTIEAYWDKMANPFDVQYVDRITKQIIGSLDYGPFFAAYAEYLSDGLQVPNDRLDAGLLRKRYAALLRKYGEAKAQKPYATDVKDPR
;
A
#
# COMPACT_ATOMS: atom_id res chain seq x y z
N MET A 1 -3.70 -5.17 18.19
CA MET A 1 -3.01 -5.89 17.09
C MET A 1 -3.15 -5.06 15.83
N PRO A 2 -2.06 -4.71 15.12
CA PRO A 2 -2.16 -3.94 13.88
C PRO A 2 -2.83 -4.79 12.79
N THR A 3 -3.83 -4.20 12.13
CA THR A 3 -4.51 -4.81 10.98
C THR A 3 -3.78 -4.38 9.72
N ILE A 4 -3.27 -5.33 8.95
CA ILE A 4 -2.56 -5.09 7.69
C ILE A 4 -3.57 -5.23 6.55
N GLY A 5 -3.92 -4.13 5.89
CA GLY A 5 -4.58 -4.17 4.58
C GLY A 5 -3.51 -4.17 3.49
N ILE A 6 -3.56 -5.09 2.53
CA ILE A 6 -2.66 -5.08 1.36
C ILE A 6 -3.45 -4.51 0.18
N VAL A 7 -3.01 -3.38 -0.38
CA VAL A 7 -3.56 -2.85 -1.62
C VAL A 7 -2.51 -3.04 -2.72
N ASN A 8 -2.82 -3.91 -3.68
CA ASN A 8 -1.99 -4.15 -4.85
C ASN A 8 -2.43 -3.20 -5.97
N SER A 9 -1.52 -2.38 -6.51
CA SER A 9 -1.79 -1.54 -7.68
C SER A 9 -1.32 -2.23 -8.96
N THR A 10 -2.27 -2.63 -9.80
CA THR A 10 -2.03 -3.00 -11.21
C THR A 10 -2.95 -2.17 -12.10
N ARG A 11 -2.61 -0.91 -12.39
CA ARG A 11 -3.17 -0.02 -13.44
C ARG A 11 -4.69 0.03 -13.67
N ASN A 12 -5.48 -0.53 -12.77
CA ASN A 12 -6.92 -0.64 -12.75
C ASN A 12 -7.19 -1.27 -11.41
N PHE A 13 -8.03 -0.70 -10.54
CA PHE A 13 -8.45 -1.39 -9.32
C PHE A 13 -9.03 -2.77 -9.70
N PRO A 14 -8.44 -3.92 -9.30
CA PRO A 14 -9.06 -5.20 -9.57
C PRO A 14 -9.23 -6.04 -8.30
N LYS A 15 -10.33 -6.77 -8.31
CA LYS A 15 -10.51 -7.97 -7.49
C LYS A 15 -9.27 -8.86 -7.59
N THR A 16 -9.00 -9.55 -6.48
CA THR A 16 -8.10 -10.70 -6.29
C THR A 16 -6.67 -10.42 -5.85
N ARG A 17 -6.23 -11.36 -5.02
CA ARG A 17 -4.93 -11.58 -4.40
C ARG A 17 -3.86 -11.76 -5.48
N ASN A 18 -3.51 -10.68 -6.19
CA ASN A 18 -2.48 -10.72 -7.21
C ASN A 18 -1.14 -11.17 -6.59
N ALA A 19 -0.47 -12.10 -7.25
CA ALA A 19 0.82 -12.60 -6.83
C ALA A 19 1.89 -11.52 -7.02
N TRP A 20 2.80 -11.37 -6.04
CA TRP A 20 3.69 -10.22 -5.93
C TRP A 20 4.60 -10.04 -7.15
N HIS A 21 4.92 -11.11 -7.89
CA HIS A 21 5.72 -11.07 -9.12
C HIS A 21 5.09 -10.24 -10.26
N LEU A 22 3.80 -9.93 -10.18
CA LEU A 22 3.07 -9.13 -11.17
C LEU A 22 2.97 -7.64 -10.81
N VAL A 23 3.45 -7.22 -9.63
CA VAL A 23 3.36 -5.82 -9.17
C VAL A 23 4.74 -5.20 -9.03
N ASP A 24 4.82 -3.89 -9.29
CA ASP A 24 6.06 -3.13 -9.10
C ASP A 24 6.12 -2.49 -7.70
N GLU A 25 4.95 -2.14 -7.15
CA GLU A 25 4.77 -1.44 -5.90
C GLU A 25 3.65 -2.07 -5.06
N VAL A 26 3.88 -2.20 -3.74
CA VAL A 26 2.89 -2.71 -2.78
C VAL A 26 2.62 -1.64 -1.71
N TYR A 27 1.35 -1.31 -1.52
CA TYR A 27 0.90 -0.28 -0.57
C TYR A 27 0.40 -0.95 0.71
N ILE A 28 1.01 -0.59 1.84
CA ILE A 28 0.77 -1.19 3.15
C ILE A 28 0.47 -0.07 4.17
N PRO A 29 -0.81 0.17 4.51
CA PRO A 29 -1.17 0.92 5.71
C PRO A 29 -0.72 0.18 6.98
N ILE A 30 0.06 0.85 7.81
CA ILE A 30 0.55 0.37 9.11
C ILE A 30 -0.11 1.21 10.20
N ASN A 31 -0.80 0.56 11.14
CA ASN A 31 -1.32 1.19 12.36
C ASN A 31 -0.26 1.10 13.45
N CYS A 32 0.07 2.24 14.07
CA CYS A 32 1.19 2.36 15.02
C CYS A 32 0.79 2.09 16.47
N GLY A 33 -0.46 1.69 16.73
CA GLY A 33 -0.94 1.25 18.04
C GLY A 33 -1.27 2.36 19.02
N ASP A 34 -0.88 3.62 18.76
CA ASP A 34 -1.45 4.80 19.39
C ASP A 34 -2.72 5.24 18.64
N GLU A 35 -3.65 5.87 19.39
CA GLU A 35 -5.08 5.78 19.10
C GLU A 35 -5.53 6.19 17.71
N PHE A 36 -4.76 6.94 16.91
CA PHE A 36 -5.13 7.25 15.53
C PHE A 36 -3.94 7.41 14.58
N HIS A 37 -2.76 6.86 14.86
CA HIS A 37 -1.63 7.03 13.96
C HIS A 37 -1.56 5.91 12.92
N TRP A 38 -1.61 6.32 11.66
CA TRP A 38 -1.41 5.44 10.52
C TRP A 38 -0.29 5.97 9.63
N VAL A 39 0.53 5.06 9.13
CA VAL A 39 1.62 5.32 8.19
C VAL A 39 1.45 4.50 6.92
N LEU A 40 1.76 5.10 5.78
CA LEU A 40 1.76 4.39 4.49
C LEU A 40 3.18 3.91 4.19
N ALA A 41 3.39 2.60 4.17
CA ALA A 41 4.61 2.00 3.65
C ALA A 41 4.37 1.56 2.20
N ILE A 42 5.26 1.95 1.30
CA ILE A 42 5.25 1.55 -0.10
C ILE A 42 6.50 0.71 -0.36
N VAL A 43 6.30 -0.57 -0.65
CA VAL A 43 7.39 -1.48 -1.03
C VAL A 43 7.59 -1.37 -2.53
N VAL A 44 8.68 -0.74 -2.95
CA VAL A 44 9.10 -0.66 -4.35
C VAL A 44 10.02 -1.85 -4.63
N LEU A 45 9.45 -2.91 -5.21
CA LEU A 45 10.14 -4.20 -5.37
C LEU A 45 11.36 -4.07 -6.27
N LYS A 46 11.25 -3.33 -7.39
CA LYS A 46 12.36 -3.10 -8.33
C LYS A 46 13.58 -2.45 -7.69
N GLU A 47 13.36 -1.59 -6.70
CA GLU A 47 14.42 -0.88 -6.00
C GLU A 47 14.86 -1.58 -4.69
N ARG A 48 14.17 -2.67 -4.29
CA ARG A 48 14.26 -3.26 -2.95
C ARG A 48 14.19 -2.23 -1.82
N ARG A 49 13.26 -1.29 -1.93
CA ARG A 49 13.13 -0.16 -1.02
C ARG A 49 11.72 -0.04 -0.45
N ILE A 50 11.63 0.30 0.83
CA ILE A 50 10.40 0.71 1.50
C ILE A 50 10.42 2.22 1.63
N ARG A 51 9.48 2.91 0.99
CA ARG A 51 9.22 4.34 1.20
C ARG A 51 8.15 4.49 2.25
N VAL A 52 8.46 5.25 3.30
CA VAL A 52 7.60 5.44 4.46
C VAL A 52 7.07 6.86 4.43
N TYR A 53 5.76 6.94 4.40
CA TYR A 53 4.99 8.16 4.29
C TYR A 53 4.23 8.35 5.60
N ASP A 54 4.76 9.25 6.41
CA ASP A 54 4.23 9.57 7.72
C ASP A 54 3.42 10.88 7.65
N SER A 55 2.17 10.83 8.11
CA SER A 55 1.28 12.00 8.16
C SER A 55 1.55 12.90 9.38
N MET A 56 2.28 12.41 10.39
CA MET A 56 2.73 13.17 11.55
C MET A 56 4.22 13.51 11.48
N SER A 57 4.62 14.63 12.08
CA SER A 57 6.03 15.05 12.04
C SER A 57 6.93 14.08 12.81
N ARG A 58 8.18 13.94 12.35
CA ARG A 58 9.26 13.04 12.82
C ARG A 58 9.54 12.99 14.34
N MET A 59 8.87 13.80 15.16
CA MET A 59 9.19 14.02 16.57
C MET A 59 8.74 12.89 17.51
N ARG A 60 7.98 11.88 17.05
CA ARG A 60 7.42 10.82 17.93
C ARG A 60 7.65 9.37 17.49
N CYS A 61 8.34 9.11 16.39
CA CYS A 61 8.32 7.79 15.74
C CYS A 61 9.48 6.86 16.09
N SER A 62 9.82 6.72 17.38
CA SER A 62 10.74 5.64 17.81
C SER A 62 10.09 4.27 17.72
N GLY A 63 8.77 4.18 18.00
CA GLY A 63 7.94 2.98 17.87
C GLY A 63 7.91 2.49 16.42
N LEU A 64 7.32 3.29 15.52
CA LEU A 64 7.16 3.04 14.08
C LEU A 64 8.42 2.50 13.38
N SER A 65 9.58 3.03 13.76
CA SER A 65 10.86 2.59 13.23
C SER A 65 11.07 1.09 13.45
N SER A 66 10.64 0.55 14.59
CA SER A 66 10.80 -0.87 14.92
C SER A 66 9.96 -1.79 14.04
N GLU A 67 8.68 -1.46 13.74
CA GLU A 67 7.81 -2.26 12.89
C GLU A 67 8.27 -2.24 11.43
N ILE A 68 8.64 -1.07 10.91
CA ILE A 68 9.12 -0.94 9.55
C ILE A 68 10.45 -1.67 9.38
N GLN A 69 11.34 -1.60 10.36
CA GLN A 69 12.60 -2.35 10.34
C GLN A 69 12.36 -3.87 10.41
N LYS A 70 11.34 -4.34 11.14
CA LYS A 70 10.93 -5.76 11.10
C LYS A 70 10.40 -6.15 9.73
N LEU A 71 9.55 -5.31 9.12
CA LEU A 71 9.05 -5.52 7.76
C LEU A 71 10.21 -5.62 6.76
N ALA A 72 11.15 -4.67 6.81
CA ALA A 72 12.34 -4.63 5.96
C ALA A 72 13.18 -5.91 6.04
N LYS A 73 13.25 -6.52 7.24
CA LYS A 73 13.99 -7.76 7.50
C LYS A 73 13.26 -9.02 7.07
N ILE A 74 11.93 -9.06 7.18
CA ILE A 74 11.12 -10.25 6.86
C ILE A 74 10.81 -10.35 5.36
N LEU A 75 10.67 -9.22 4.67
CA LEU A 75 10.35 -9.18 3.24
C LEU A 75 11.28 -10.03 2.36
N PRO A 76 12.62 -9.97 2.49
CA PRO A 76 13.50 -10.79 1.67
C PRO A 76 13.23 -12.29 1.83
N THR A 77 13.09 -12.77 3.06
CA THR A 77 12.77 -14.19 3.34
C THR A 77 11.40 -14.58 2.79
N TYR A 78 10.41 -13.71 2.92
CA TYR A 78 9.08 -13.95 2.34
C TYR A 78 9.13 -14.09 0.82
N LEU A 79 9.84 -13.18 0.13
CA LEU A 79 9.97 -13.21 -1.33
C LEU A 79 10.69 -14.47 -1.80
N ASP A 80 11.76 -14.86 -1.10
CA ASP A 80 12.51 -16.10 -1.37
C ASP A 80 11.62 -17.34 -1.24
N MET A 81 10.95 -17.52 -0.10
CA MET A 81 10.03 -18.64 0.13
C MET A 81 8.86 -18.68 -0.86
N SER A 82 8.44 -17.53 -1.39
CA SER A 82 7.34 -17.45 -2.35
C SER A 82 7.74 -17.86 -3.79
N GLY A 83 9.03 -18.13 -4.04
CA GLY A 83 9.55 -18.37 -5.39
C GLY A 83 9.46 -17.15 -6.29
N PHE A 84 9.49 -15.94 -5.71
CA PHE A 84 9.27 -14.69 -6.43
C PHE A 84 10.28 -14.47 -7.57
N LEU A 85 11.55 -14.81 -7.35
CA LEU A 85 12.60 -14.64 -8.36
C LEU A 85 12.54 -15.66 -9.48
N ASP A 86 11.98 -16.84 -9.24
CA ASP A 86 11.85 -17.89 -10.25
C ASP A 86 10.74 -17.56 -11.27
N GLN A 87 9.86 -16.63 -10.93
CA GLN A 87 8.72 -16.22 -11.75
C GLN A 87 9.12 -15.15 -12.76
N LYS A 88 9.41 -15.59 -13.99
CA LYS A 88 9.85 -14.73 -15.10
C LYS A 88 8.74 -14.26 -16.05
N VAL A 89 7.48 -14.29 -15.62
CA VAL A 89 6.31 -14.05 -16.49
C VAL A 89 6.26 -12.59 -17.00
N ARG A 90 6.56 -11.62 -16.13
CA ARG A 90 6.48 -10.18 -16.44
C ARG A 90 7.84 -9.49 -16.41
N THR A 91 8.64 -9.80 -15.39
CA THR A 91 9.94 -9.19 -15.14
C THR A 91 10.89 -10.29 -14.72
N ASP A 92 12.09 -10.37 -15.30
CA ASP A 92 13.13 -11.26 -14.79
C ASP A 92 13.83 -10.59 -13.59
N TRP A 93 13.24 -10.74 -12.42
CA TRP A 93 13.72 -10.12 -11.17
C TRP A 93 15.16 -10.50 -10.80
N SER A 94 15.64 -11.67 -11.24
CA SER A 94 17.01 -12.12 -11.02
C SER A 94 18.06 -11.28 -11.74
N THR A 95 17.65 -10.57 -12.80
CA THR A 95 18.54 -9.71 -13.59
C THR A 95 18.67 -8.29 -13.04
N ILE A 96 17.85 -7.92 -12.05
CA ILE A 96 17.88 -6.58 -11.45
C ILE A 96 19.04 -6.50 -10.46
N GLU A 97 19.91 -5.50 -10.62
CA GLU A 97 21.13 -5.30 -9.81
C GLU A 97 20.84 -5.31 -8.30
N ALA A 98 19.71 -4.73 -7.88
CA ALA A 98 19.31 -4.70 -6.48
C ALA A 98 19.22 -6.11 -5.85
N TYR A 99 19.00 -7.15 -6.65
CA TYR A 99 18.82 -8.53 -6.18
C TYR A 99 20.07 -9.41 -6.26
N TRP A 100 21.18 -8.96 -6.86
CA TRP A 100 22.35 -9.81 -7.12
C TRP A 100 23.08 -10.30 -5.85
N ASP A 101 23.37 -9.41 -4.89
CA ASP A 101 24.17 -9.72 -3.69
C ASP A 101 23.39 -9.51 -2.37
N LYS A 102 22.19 -8.92 -2.47
CA LYS A 102 21.41 -8.45 -1.31
C LYS A 102 20.25 -9.34 -0.95
N MET A 103 20.15 -10.56 -1.48
CA MET A 103 19.01 -11.45 -1.24
C MET A 103 18.62 -11.60 0.24
N ALA A 104 19.58 -11.86 1.13
CA ALA A 104 19.32 -11.96 2.57
C ALA A 104 19.31 -10.60 3.29
N ASN A 105 19.72 -9.52 2.63
CA ASN A 105 19.81 -8.20 3.23
C ASN A 105 18.42 -7.56 3.35
N PRO A 106 18.16 -6.83 4.45
CA PRO A 106 16.93 -6.07 4.61
C PRO A 106 16.72 -5.07 3.46
N PHE A 107 15.46 -4.75 3.19
CA PHE A 107 15.12 -3.67 2.26
C PHE A 107 15.60 -2.32 2.80
N ASP A 108 16.02 -1.43 1.91
CA ASP A 108 16.35 -0.06 2.29
C ASP A 108 15.10 0.66 2.76
N VAL A 109 15.17 1.40 3.86
CA VAL A 109 14.04 2.17 4.39
C VAL A 109 14.29 3.65 4.18
N GLN A 110 13.38 4.31 3.46
CA GLN A 110 13.43 5.74 3.17
C GLN A 110 12.21 6.44 3.76
N TYR A 111 12.43 7.34 4.71
CA TYR A 111 11.37 8.21 5.24
C TYR A 111 11.19 9.43 4.34
N VAL A 112 9.97 9.68 3.91
CA VAL A 112 9.63 10.80 3.02
C VAL A 112 8.95 11.90 3.83
N ASP A 113 9.68 12.99 4.09
CA ASP A 113 9.25 14.11 4.95
C ASP A 113 8.28 15.09 4.26
N ARG A 114 7.97 14.88 2.97
CA ARG A 114 7.27 15.84 2.11
C ARG A 114 5.75 15.72 2.08
N ILE A 115 5.15 14.88 2.91
CA ILE A 115 3.70 14.78 2.93
C ILE A 115 3.07 15.90 3.76
N THR A 116 1.95 16.43 3.29
CA THR A 116 1.16 17.43 4.00
C THR A 116 0.83 16.95 5.41
N LYS A 117 1.25 17.75 6.40
CA LYS A 117 0.98 17.47 7.81
C LYS A 117 -0.54 17.51 8.02
N GLN A 118 -1.11 16.37 8.39
CA GLN A 118 -2.49 16.35 8.83
C GLN A 118 -2.62 17.15 10.14
N ILE A 119 -3.78 17.77 10.37
CA ILE A 119 -4.05 18.38 11.67
C ILE A 119 -4.06 17.27 12.72
N ILE A 120 -3.23 17.43 13.75
CA ILE A 120 -3.18 16.58 14.94
C ILE A 120 -4.61 16.44 15.50
N GLY A 121 -5.12 15.21 15.61
CA GLY A 121 -6.47 14.91 16.12
C GLY A 121 -7.57 14.73 15.06
N SER A 122 -7.25 14.77 13.77
CA SER A 122 -8.22 14.52 12.69
C SER A 122 -8.40 13.01 12.43
N LEU A 123 -9.62 12.50 12.49
CA LEU A 123 -9.99 11.10 12.19
C LEU A 123 -9.95 10.74 10.67
N ASP A 124 -9.39 11.60 9.83
CA ASP A 124 -9.52 11.54 8.37
C ASP A 124 -8.51 10.65 7.65
N TYR A 125 -7.75 9.84 8.38
CA TYR A 125 -6.67 9.02 7.81
C TYR A 125 -7.15 8.24 6.58
N GLY A 126 -8.24 7.48 6.67
CA GLY A 126 -8.74 6.67 5.54
C GLY A 126 -8.88 7.43 4.21
N PRO A 127 -9.67 8.52 4.15
CA PRO A 127 -9.76 9.38 2.98
C PRO A 127 -8.42 9.94 2.49
N PHE A 128 -7.53 10.35 3.39
CA PHE A 128 -6.19 10.81 3.01
C PHE A 128 -5.38 9.67 2.37
N PHE A 129 -5.31 8.50 2.99
CA PHE A 129 -4.63 7.30 2.46
C PHE A 129 -5.13 6.90 1.07
N ALA A 130 -6.45 6.90 0.88
CA ALA A 130 -7.05 6.62 -0.42
C ALA A 130 -6.61 7.65 -1.47
N ALA A 131 -6.53 8.93 -1.12
CA ALA A 131 -6.06 9.97 -2.02
C ALA A 131 -4.56 9.80 -2.35
N TYR A 132 -3.71 9.52 -1.35
CA TYR A 132 -2.28 9.24 -1.58
C TYR A 132 -2.09 8.06 -2.53
N ALA A 133 -2.78 6.95 -2.29
CA ALA A 133 -2.71 5.78 -3.15
C ALA A 133 -3.20 6.09 -4.57
N GLU A 134 -4.26 6.90 -4.72
CA GLU A 134 -4.76 7.36 -6.01
C GLU A 134 -3.71 8.19 -6.77
N TYR A 135 -3.17 9.26 -6.16
CA TYR A 135 -2.13 10.11 -6.75
C TYR A 135 -0.91 9.28 -7.19
N LEU A 136 -0.40 8.42 -6.31
CA LEU A 136 0.79 7.62 -6.59
C LEU A 136 0.52 6.54 -7.64
N SER A 137 -0.69 5.96 -7.65
CA SER A 137 -1.09 5.00 -8.70
C SER A 137 -1.16 5.64 -10.09
N ASP A 138 -1.49 6.93 -10.16
CA ASP A 138 -1.49 7.73 -11.38
C ASP A 138 -0.08 8.25 -11.75
N GLY A 139 0.95 7.93 -10.94
CA GLY A 139 2.32 8.42 -11.11
C GLY A 139 2.46 9.92 -10.81
N LEU A 140 1.47 10.53 -10.18
CA LEU A 140 1.48 11.94 -9.81
C LEU A 140 2.24 12.14 -8.51
N GLN A 141 2.92 13.29 -8.41
CA GLN A 141 3.44 13.72 -7.12
C GLN A 141 2.28 14.09 -6.22
N VAL A 142 2.36 13.62 -4.98
CA VAL A 142 1.40 14.02 -3.96
C VAL A 142 1.51 15.54 -3.76
N PRO A 143 0.39 16.28 -3.84
CA PRO A 143 0.39 17.71 -3.59
C PRO A 143 0.89 18.04 -2.17
N ASN A 144 1.72 19.09 -2.07
CA ASN A 144 2.24 19.61 -0.79
C ASN A 144 1.27 20.60 -0.12
N ASP A 145 0.16 20.94 -0.77
CA ASP A 145 -0.93 21.73 -0.22
C ASP A 145 -1.93 20.86 0.52
N ARG A 146 -2.61 21.46 1.48
CA ARG A 146 -3.48 20.74 2.40
C ARG A 146 -4.66 20.13 1.64
N LEU A 147 -4.72 18.80 1.55
CA LEU A 147 -5.90 18.11 1.01
C LEU A 147 -7.11 18.39 1.95
N ASP A 148 -8.21 18.86 1.36
CA ASP A 148 -9.44 19.11 2.10
C ASP A 148 -10.13 17.78 2.45
N ALA A 149 -10.02 17.40 3.72
CA ALA A 149 -10.65 16.19 4.26
C ALA A 149 -12.18 16.17 4.03
N GLY A 150 -12.85 17.31 4.13
CA GLY A 150 -14.29 17.41 3.90
C GLY A 150 -14.64 17.12 2.44
N LEU A 151 -13.82 17.61 1.50
CA LEU A 151 -13.96 17.32 0.08
C LEU A 151 -13.69 15.84 -0.23
N LEU A 152 -12.62 15.27 0.33
CA LEU A 152 -12.27 13.85 0.15
C LEU A 152 -13.38 12.93 0.68
N ARG A 153 -13.94 13.20 1.87
CA ARG A 153 -15.09 12.45 2.40
C ARG A 153 -16.28 12.47 1.45
N LYS A 154 -16.64 13.66 0.93
CA LYS A 154 -17.76 13.81 -0.03
C LYS A 154 -17.51 13.01 -1.30
N ARG A 155 -16.29 13.08 -1.86
CA ARG A 155 -15.88 12.34 -3.06
C ARG A 155 -15.99 10.83 -2.84
N TYR A 156 -15.35 10.30 -1.80
CA TYR A 156 -15.37 8.85 -1.55
C TYR A 156 -16.75 8.32 -1.15
N ALA A 157 -17.54 9.10 -0.40
CA ALA A 157 -18.94 8.74 -0.12
C ALA A 157 -19.77 8.63 -1.41
N ALA A 158 -19.60 9.56 -2.34
CA ALA A 158 -20.27 9.51 -3.65
C ALA A 158 -19.81 8.32 -4.49
N LEU A 159 -18.51 8.01 -4.50
CA LEU A 159 -17.96 6.85 -5.21
C LEU A 159 -18.48 5.53 -4.63
N LEU A 160 -18.46 5.37 -3.30
CA LEU A 160 -18.96 4.18 -2.62
C LEU A 160 -20.45 3.97 -2.87
N ARG A 161 -21.24 5.05 -2.83
CA ARG A 161 -22.67 5.01 -3.15
C ARG A 161 -22.90 4.53 -4.59
N LYS A 162 -22.22 5.13 -5.58
CA LYS A 162 -22.32 4.71 -7.00
C LYS A 162 -21.97 3.24 -7.19
N TYR A 163 -20.91 2.76 -6.52
CA TYR A 163 -20.52 1.36 -6.58
C TYR A 163 -21.61 0.44 -5.99
N GLY A 164 -22.19 0.82 -4.85
CA GLY A 164 -23.30 0.08 -4.23
C GLY A 164 -24.53 -0.01 -5.16
N GLU A 165 -24.91 1.11 -5.78
CA GLU A 165 -26.01 1.18 -6.75
C GLU A 165 -25.74 0.29 -7.98
N ALA A 166 -24.55 0.36 -8.57
CA ALA A 166 -24.16 -0.48 -9.71
C ALA A 166 -24.14 -1.98 -9.36
N LYS A 167 -23.72 -2.33 -8.14
CA LYS A 167 -23.70 -3.72 -7.66
C LYS A 167 -25.12 -4.25 -7.41
N ALA A 168 -26.05 -3.40 -6.96
CA ALA A 168 -27.44 -3.78 -6.76
C ALA A 168 -28.20 -4.03 -8.08
N GLN A 169 -27.81 -3.37 -9.18
CA GLN A 169 -28.43 -3.56 -10.50
C GLN A 169 -27.95 -4.79 -11.27
N LYS A 170 -26.81 -5.41 -10.88
CA LYS A 170 -26.31 -6.64 -11.50
C LYS A 170 -26.45 -7.81 -10.52
N PRO A 171 -27.54 -8.61 -10.57
CA PRO A 171 -27.60 -9.84 -9.80
C PRO A 171 -26.44 -10.75 -10.21
N TYR A 172 -25.74 -11.32 -9.22
CA TYR A 172 -24.73 -12.32 -9.48
C TYR A 172 -25.42 -13.56 -10.07
N ALA A 173 -25.28 -13.78 -11.37
CA ALA A 173 -25.60 -15.07 -11.97
C ALA A 173 -24.48 -16.05 -11.59
N THR A 174 -24.63 -16.74 -10.47
CA THR A 174 -23.83 -17.94 -10.17
C THR A 174 -24.46 -19.12 -10.89
N ASP A 175 -23.99 -19.42 -12.10
CA ASP A 175 -24.32 -20.64 -12.83
C ASP A 175 -23.50 -21.83 -12.29
N VAL A 176 -23.56 -22.04 -10.98
CA VAL A 176 -22.95 -23.21 -10.33
C VAL A 176 -24.09 -24.14 -9.98
N LYS A 177 -24.30 -25.17 -10.81
CA LYS A 177 -25.11 -26.31 -10.42
C LYS A 177 -24.38 -27.10 -9.34
N ASP A 178 -25.07 -27.41 -8.25
CA ASP A 178 -24.55 -28.27 -7.18
C ASP A 178 -24.11 -29.63 -7.76
N PRO A 179 -22.93 -30.15 -7.38
CA PRO A 179 -22.55 -31.52 -7.69
C PRO A 179 -23.44 -32.48 -6.88
N ARG A 180 -23.91 -33.55 -7.53
CA ARG A 180 -24.65 -34.65 -6.89
C ARG A 180 -23.76 -35.47 -5.95
#